data_AF-A0A0B6YD93-F1
#
_entry.id   AF-A0A0B6YD93-F1
#
_cell.length_a   1.000
_cell.length_b   1.000
_cell.length_c   1.000
_cell.angle_alpha   90.00
_cell.angle_beta   90.00
_cell.angle_gamma   90.00
#
_symmetry.space_group_name_H-M   'P 1'
#
loop_
_entity.id
_entity.type
_entity.pdbx_description
1 polymer ?
#
loop_
_entity_poly.entity_id
_entity_poly.type
_entity_poly.pdbx_seq_one_letter_code
_entity_poly.pdbx_strand_id
1 'polypeptide(L)'
;GKVSWRDVVMPTVKLCEDGVPLTSALHIALGRLQTQELKNQFVEYFDHNHNIKPTGTPIRLPRLARTYQAIADDPMSFYNGSLADDIVSDIADAGGIITMDDLRNYAVKWTEPSVVNLPGNISVHSIPPPGSGPVLGYILNILSGYQFSPESI
;
A
#
# COMPACT_ATOMS: atom_id res chain seq x y z
N GLY A 1 -3.30 16.06 -10.68
CA GLY A 1 -4.02 16.78 -9.60
C GLY A 1 -3.72 18.27 -9.68
N LYS A 2 -4.36 19.10 -8.85
CA LYS A 2 -4.09 20.56 -8.75
C LYS A 2 -3.32 20.97 -7.47
N VAL A 3 -3.14 20.05 -6.54
CA VAL A 3 -2.39 20.27 -5.28
C VAL A 3 -0.93 19.93 -5.54
N SER A 4 -0.01 20.69 -4.95
CA SER A 4 1.43 20.41 -5.09
C SER A 4 1.77 19.05 -4.50
N TRP A 5 2.77 18.37 -5.05
CA TRP A 5 3.19 17.05 -4.55
C TRP A 5 3.53 17.09 -3.06
N ARG A 6 4.33 18.08 -2.67
CA ARG A 6 4.72 18.29 -1.27
C ARG A 6 3.52 18.40 -0.35
N ASP A 7 2.52 19.21 -0.70
CA ASP A 7 1.34 19.43 0.14
C ASP A 7 0.48 18.16 0.29
N VAL A 8 0.54 17.24 -0.68
CA VAL A 8 -0.12 15.93 -0.59
C VAL A 8 0.60 15.01 0.40
N VAL A 9 1.94 15.03 0.44
CA VAL A 9 2.75 14.07 1.23
C VAL A 9 2.99 14.54 2.67
N MET A 10 3.20 15.84 2.89
CA MET A 10 3.55 16.41 4.20
C MET A 10 2.58 16.05 5.35
N PRO A 11 1.24 15.92 5.14
CA PRO A 11 0.35 15.44 6.20
C PRO A 11 0.75 14.08 6.76
N THR A 12 1.26 13.16 5.91
CA THR A 12 1.72 11.83 6.35
C THR A 12 3.03 11.90 7.14
N VAL A 13 3.94 12.83 6.79
CA VAL A 13 5.16 13.09 7.59
C VAL A 13 4.75 13.45 9.01
N LYS A 14 3.83 14.40 9.15
CA LYS A 14 3.32 14.85 10.46
C LYS A 14 2.65 13.72 11.25
N LEU A 15 1.83 12.87 10.60
CA LEU A 15 1.24 11.70 11.26
C LEU A 15 2.31 10.72 11.79
N CYS A 16 3.39 10.52 11.05
CA CYS A 16 4.49 9.66 11.49
C CYS A 16 5.25 10.25 12.69
N GLU A 17 5.42 11.57 12.74
CA GLU A 17 6.12 12.29 13.82
C GLU A 17 5.27 12.44 15.08
N ASP A 18 4.04 12.91 14.94
CA ASP A 18 3.10 13.12 16.06
C ASP A 18 2.70 11.76 16.67
N GLY A 19 2.51 10.78 15.79
CA GLY A 19 2.13 9.42 16.09
C GLY A 19 0.63 9.17 15.88
N VAL A 20 0.30 7.93 15.51
CA VAL A 20 -1.07 7.48 15.28
C VAL A 20 -1.44 6.38 16.27
N PRO A 21 -2.70 6.30 16.74
CA PRO A 21 -3.11 5.26 17.66
C PRO A 21 -3.00 3.89 16.99
N LEU A 22 -2.35 2.94 17.67
CA LEU A 22 -2.29 1.55 17.24
C LEU A 22 -3.72 1.00 17.10
N THR A 23 -4.10 0.58 15.90
CA THR A 23 -5.45 0.06 15.65
C THR A 23 -5.56 -1.41 16.04
N SER A 24 -6.77 -1.88 16.36
CA SER A 24 -7.02 -3.30 16.64
C SER A 24 -6.64 -4.19 15.46
N ALA A 25 -6.86 -3.73 14.22
CA ALA A 25 -6.50 -4.48 13.02
C ALA A 25 -4.97 -4.67 12.92
N LEU A 26 -4.19 -3.62 13.17
CA LEU A 26 -2.73 -3.71 13.15
C LEU A 26 -2.20 -4.54 14.33
N HIS A 27 -2.80 -4.43 15.52
CA HIS A 27 -2.46 -5.28 16.66
C HIS A 27 -2.64 -6.78 16.33
N ILE A 28 -3.77 -7.15 15.70
CA ILE A 28 -4.01 -8.52 15.23
C ILE A 28 -2.99 -8.94 14.17
N ALA A 29 -2.64 -8.05 13.23
CA ALA A 29 -1.66 -8.35 12.19
C ALA A 29 -0.25 -8.57 12.75
N LEU A 30 0.19 -7.76 13.72
CA LEU A 30 1.47 -7.92 14.41
C LEU A 30 1.57 -9.26 15.16
N GLY A 31 0.44 -9.76 15.68
CA GLY A 31 0.36 -11.09 16.31
C GLY A 31 0.65 -12.25 15.36
N ARG A 32 0.64 -12.03 14.04
CA ARG A 32 0.95 -13.04 13.02
C ARG A 32 2.43 -13.09 12.65
N LEU A 33 3.26 -12.16 13.16
CA LEU A 33 4.70 -12.17 12.92
C LEU A 33 5.33 -13.37 13.65
N GLN A 34 5.90 -14.29 12.88
CA GLN A 34 6.33 -15.60 13.37
C GLN A 34 7.77 -15.61 13.91
N THR A 35 8.63 -14.72 13.44
CA THR A 35 10.06 -14.70 13.79
C THR A 35 10.45 -13.45 14.56
N GLN A 36 11.47 -13.58 15.42
CA GLN A 36 12.01 -12.43 16.15
C GLN A 36 12.66 -11.42 15.20
N GLU A 37 13.27 -11.91 14.12
CA GLU A 37 13.85 -11.08 13.07
C GLU A 37 12.81 -10.13 12.44
N LEU A 38 11.63 -10.65 12.07
CA LEU A 38 10.55 -9.82 11.55
C LEU A 38 10.05 -8.82 12.61
N LYS A 39 9.92 -9.23 13.87
CA LYS A 39 9.52 -8.33 14.96
C LYS A 39 10.53 -7.19 15.16
N ASN A 40 11.82 -7.46 14.99
CA ASN A 40 12.88 -6.47 15.11
C ASN A 40 12.83 -5.41 13.99
N GLN A 41 12.16 -5.66 12.87
CA GLN A 41 11.91 -4.65 11.84
C GLN A 41 10.79 -3.66 12.21
N PHE A 42 9.99 -3.99 13.22
CA PHE A 42 8.79 -3.26 13.65
C PHE A 42 8.87 -2.87 15.14
N VAL A 43 10.07 -2.59 15.66
CA VAL A 43 10.32 -2.34 17.09
C VAL A 43 9.45 -1.25 17.70
N GLU A 44 9.03 -0.26 16.91
CA GLU A 44 8.16 0.83 17.37
C GLU A 44 6.80 0.33 17.89
N TYR A 45 6.37 -0.86 17.47
CA TYR A 45 5.10 -1.47 17.86
C TYR A 45 5.20 -2.40 19.08
N PHE A 46 6.40 -2.68 19.58
CA PHE A 46 6.63 -3.57 20.71
C PHE A 46 7.12 -2.80 21.94
N ASP A 47 6.80 -3.30 23.12
CA ASP A 47 7.37 -2.82 24.38
C ASP A 47 8.75 -3.43 24.66
N HIS A 48 9.35 -3.06 25.78
CA HIS A 48 10.66 -3.56 26.22
C HIS A 48 10.68 -5.07 26.52
N ASN A 49 9.52 -5.70 26.66
CA ASN A 49 9.37 -7.14 26.87
C ASN A 49 9.03 -7.88 25.56
N HIS A 50 9.12 -7.20 24.41
CA HIS A 50 8.73 -7.72 23.09
C HIS A 50 7.23 -8.10 22.97
N ASN A 51 6.38 -7.53 23.81
CA ASN A 51 4.93 -7.64 23.65
C ASN A 51 4.43 -6.54 22.73
N ILE A 52 3.38 -6.83 21.96
CA ILE A 52 2.72 -5.83 21.13
C ILE A 52 2.10 -4.78 22.06
N LYS A 53 2.32 -3.49 21.77
CA LYS A 53 1.73 -2.40 22.53
C LYS A 53 0.19 -2.50 22.54
N PRO A 54 -0.50 -1.99 23.57
CA PRO A 54 -1.95 -1.96 23.60
C PRO A 54 -2.54 -1.12 22.46
N THR A 55 -3.71 -1.52 21.95
CA THR A 55 -4.52 -0.70 21.04
C THR A 55 -4.73 0.70 21.63
N GLY A 56 -4.70 1.73 20.79
CA GLY A 56 -4.82 3.13 21.18
C GLY A 56 -3.50 3.78 21.59
N THR A 57 -2.43 3.00 21.81
CA THR A 57 -1.10 3.55 22.08
C THR A 57 -0.64 4.39 20.89
N PRO A 58 -0.21 5.65 21.08
CA PRO A 58 0.36 6.44 20.00
C PRO A 58 1.68 5.84 19.52
N ILE A 59 1.74 5.46 18.24
CA ILE A 59 2.94 4.93 17.59
C ILE A 59 3.54 6.01 16.70
N ARG A 60 4.80 6.37 16.99
CA ARG A 60 5.61 7.28 16.16
C ARG A 60 6.56 6.49 15.29
N LEU A 61 6.75 6.93 14.06
CA LEU A 61 7.56 6.27 13.03
C LEU A 61 8.58 7.25 12.43
N PRO A 62 9.58 7.70 13.21
CA PRO A 62 10.51 8.77 12.79
C PRO A 62 11.40 8.38 11.61
N ARG A 63 11.67 7.07 11.42
CA ARG A 63 12.37 6.58 10.22
C ARG A 63 11.50 6.77 8.97
N LEU A 64 10.23 6.36 9.05
CA LEU A 64 9.27 6.50 7.97
C LEU A 64 8.94 7.97 7.68
N ALA A 65 8.90 8.82 8.71
CA ALA A 65 8.76 10.27 8.54
C ALA A 65 9.88 10.85 7.65
N ARG A 66 11.15 10.46 7.88
CA ARG A 66 12.28 10.87 7.06
C ARG A 66 12.18 10.37 5.62
N THR A 67 11.72 9.14 5.41
CA THR A 67 11.45 8.61 4.07
C THR A 67 10.40 9.45 3.35
N TYR A 68 9.27 9.75 4.00
CA TYR A 68 8.23 10.60 3.39
C TYR A 68 8.67 12.04 3.19
N GLN A 69 9.53 12.58 4.05
CA GLN A 69 10.13 13.90 3.87
C GLN A 69 10.99 13.93 2.61
N ALA A 70 11.88 12.96 2.44
CA ALA A 70 12.70 12.83 1.23
C ALA A 70 11.83 12.68 -0.04
N ILE A 71 10.76 11.90 0.02
CA ILE A 71 9.78 11.78 -1.09
C ILE A 71 9.07 13.12 -1.36
N ALA A 72 8.72 13.88 -0.33
CA ALA A 72 8.04 15.16 -0.46
C ALA A 72 8.96 16.25 -1.05
N ASP A 73 10.27 16.17 -0.77
CA ASP A 73 11.30 17.05 -1.31
C ASP A 73 11.66 16.68 -2.75
N ASP A 74 11.90 15.40 -3.01
CA ASP A 74 12.22 14.86 -4.32
C ASP A 74 11.58 13.46 -4.52
N PRO A 75 10.45 13.37 -5.25
CA PRO A 75 9.82 12.08 -5.54
C PRO A 75 10.74 11.13 -6.34
N MET A 76 11.69 11.66 -7.11
CA MET A 76 12.61 10.83 -7.90
C MET A 76 13.64 10.13 -7.04
N SER A 77 13.90 10.60 -5.82
CA SER A 77 14.81 9.94 -4.86
C SER A 77 14.47 8.47 -4.65
N PHE A 78 13.18 8.10 -4.70
CA PHE A 78 12.71 6.71 -4.60
C PHE A 78 13.16 5.81 -5.76
N TYR A 79 13.35 6.37 -6.96
CA TYR A 79 13.65 5.61 -8.18
C TYR A 79 15.10 5.75 -8.64
N ASN A 80 15.77 6.85 -8.31
CA ASN A 80 17.13 7.11 -8.80
C ASN A 80 18.05 7.89 -7.84
N GLY A 81 17.62 8.15 -6.61
CA GLY A 81 18.40 8.86 -5.61
C GLY A 81 18.72 8.00 -4.39
N SER A 82 18.95 8.66 -3.24
CA SER A 82 19.41 7.97 -2.03
C SER A 82 18.45 6.92 -1.51
N LEU A 83 17.13 7.14 -1.64
CA LEU A 83 16.16 6.11 -1.25
C LEU A 83 16.22 4.89 -2.17
N ALA A 84 16.49 5.08 -3.46
CA ALA A 84 16.68 3.98 -4.40
C ALA A 84 17.93 3.16 -4.04
N ASP A 85 19.02 3.83 -3.63
CA ASP A 85 20.24 3.15 -3.15
C ASP A 85 19.94 2.30 -1.90
N ASP A 86 19.23 2.87 -0.91
CA ASP A 86 18.82 2.15 0.31
C ASP A 86 17.96 0.93 -0.04
N ILE A 87 16.97 1.08 -0.94
CA ILE A 87 16.09 -0.01 -1.38
C ILE A 87 16.87 -1.14 -2.06
N VAL A 88 17.76 -0.81 -2.99
CA VAL A 88 18.55 -1.81 -3.73
C VAL A 88 19.50 -2.54 -2.78
N SER A 89 20.15 -1.83 -1.86
CA SER A 89 21.02 -2.43 -0.85
C SER A 89 20.25 -3.40 0.04
N ASP A 90 19.13 -2.96 0.62
CA ASP A 90 18.32 -3.80 1.52
C ASP A 90 17.81 -5.06 0.82
N ILE A 91 17.40 -4.94 -0.46
CA ILE A 91 16.93 -6.10 -1.24
C ILE A 91 18.09 -7.04 -1.58
N ALA A 92 19.25 -6.51 -1.96
CA ALA A 92 20.44 -7.31 -2.27
C ALA A 92 20.94 -8.06 -1.02
N ASP A 93 20.96 -7.41 0.14
CA ASP A 93 21.33 -8.02 1.42
C ASP A 93 20.39 -9.16 1.82
N ALA A 94 19.11 -9.07 1.43
CA ALA A 94 18.12 -10.14 1.59
C ALA A 94 18.19 -11.23 0.49
N GLY A 95 19.14 -11.15 -0.44
CA GLY A 95 19.31 -12.10 -1.55
C GLY A 95 18.34 -11.90 -2.72
N GLY A 96 17.72 -10.72 -2.83
CA GLY A 96 16.83 -10.35 -3.93
C GLY A 96 17.57 -9.93 -5.20
N ILE A 97 16.81 -9.67 -6.26
CA ILE A 97 17.33 -9.44 -7.62
C ILE A 97 17.07 -8.04 -8.18
N ILE A 98 16.42 -7.16 -7.40
CA ILE A 98 16.07 -5.82 -7.87
C ILE A 98 17.34 -4.97 -7.89
N THR A 99 17.60 -4.36 -9.03
CA THR A 99 18.75 -3.49 -9.27
C THR A 99 18.33 -2.03 -9.37
N MET A 100 19.32 -1.14 -9.33
CA MET A 100 19.10 0.28 -9.60
C MET A 100 18.51 0.53 -11.00
N ASP A 101 18.89 -0.28 -11.99
CA ASP A 101 18.35 -0.16 -13.34
C ASP A 101 16.86 -0.56 -13.39
N ASP A 102 16.43 -1.53 -12.58
CA ASP A 102 15.00 -1.88 -12.46
C ASP A 102 14.18 -0.71 -11.90
N LEU A 103 14.69 -0.03 -10.86
CA LEU A 103 14.03 1.14 -10.29
C LEU A 103 14.00 2.33 -11.25
N ARG A 104 15.11 2.62 -11.94
CA ARG A 104 15.20 3.71 -12.91
C ARG A 104 14.32 3.51 -14.14
N ASN A 105 14.20 2.28 -14.59
CA ASN A 105 13.41 1.94 -15.78
C ASN A 105 11.93 1.67 -15.45
N TYR A 106 11.53 1.73 -14.17
CA TYR A 106 10.13 1.60 -13.80
C TYR A 106 9.29 2.72 -14.39
N ALA A 107 8.20 2.36 -15.06
CA ALA A 107 7.24 3.30 -15.60
C ALA A 107 5.81 2.79 -15.37
N VAL A 108 4.95 3.69 -14.93
CA VAL A 108 3.51 3.42 -14.82
C VAL A 108 2.90 3.29 -16.22
N LYS A 109 2.10 2.25 -16.43
CA LYS A 109 1.33 2.07 -17.66
C LYS A 109 -0.09 2.55 -17.44
N TRP A 110 -0.49 3.58 -18.18
CA TRP A 110 -1.87 4.04 -18.23
C TRP A 110 -2.67 3.15 -19.17
N THR A 111 -3.74 2.56 -18.66
CA THR A 111 -4.57 1.61 -19.40
C THR A 111 -6.05 1.92 -19.20
N GLU A 112 -6.85 1.66 -20.23
CA GLU A 112 -8.29 1.79 -20.15
C GLU A 112 -8.88 0.76 -19.17
N PRO A 113 -9.94 1.12 -18.43
CA PRO A 113 -10.58 0.20 -17.50
C PRO A 113 -11.24 -0.97 -18.24
N SER A 114 -11.35 -2.11 -17.56
CA SER A 114 -12.28 -3.16 -17.96
C SER A 114 -13.70 -2.66 -17.74
N VAL A 115 -14.55 -2.70 -18.77
CA VAL A 115 -15.94 -2.25 -18.67
C VAL A 115 -16.88 -3.42 -18.86
N VAL A 116 -17.84 -3.58 -17.95
CA VAL A 116 -18.97 -4.50 -18.11
C VAL A 116 -20.27 -3.72 -17.99
N ASN A 117 -21.17 -3.94 -18.95
CA ASN A 117 -22.49 -3.34 -18.96
C ASN A 117 -23.50 -4.35 -18.41
N LEU A 118 -24.25 -3.92 -17.40
CA LEU A 118 -25.31 -4.67 -16.74
C LEU A 118 -26.68 -4.12 -17.14
N PRO A 119 -27.77 -4.88 -16.92
CA PRO A 119 -29.13 -4.39 -17.11
C PRO A 119 -29.41 -3.08 -16.34
N GLY A 120 -30.34 -2.28 -16.85
CA GLY A 120 -30.70 -0.99 -16.23
C GLY A 120 -29.75 0.17 -16.55
N ASN A 121 -29.00 0.08 -17.66
CA ASN A 121 -28.02 1.09 -18.10
C ASN A 121 -26.90 1.33 -17.07
N ILE A 122 -26.43 0.26 -16.42
CA ILE A 122 -25.34 0.32 -15.45
C ILE A 122 -24.05 -0.13 -16.13
N SER A 123 -23.01 0.72 -16.09
CA SER A 123 -21.65 0.37 -16.52
C SER A 123 -20.73 0.24 -15.30
N VAL A 124 -20.11 -0.93 -15.16
CA VAL A 124 -19.12 -1.21 -14.13
C VAL A 124 -17.73 -1.07 -14.74
N HIS A 125 -16.98 -0.08 -14.26
CA HIS A 125 -15.58 0.14 -14.61
C HIS A 125 -14.69 -0.50 -13.56
N SER A 126 -13.79 -1.38 -13.99
CA SER A 126 -12.87 -2.11 -13.11
C SER A 126 -11.45 -2.12 -13.68
N ILE A 127 -10.50 -2.65 -12.90
CA ILE A 127 -9.09 -2.68 -13.27
C ILE A 127 -8.84 -3.64 -14.45
N PRO A 128 -8.07 -3.26 -15.47
CA PRO A 128 -7.66 -4.18 -16.55
C PRO A 128 -6.57 -5.15 -16.07
N PRO A 129 -6.20 -6.16 -16.88
CA PRO A 129 -4.99 -6.94 -16.65
C PRO A 129 -3.78 -6.02 -16.40
N PRO A 130 -2.91 -6.32 -15.43
CA PRO A 130 -2.79 -7.58 -14.68
C PRO A 130 -3.77 -7.75 -13.51
N GLY A 131 -4.67 -6.79 -13.27
CA GLY A 131 -5.74 -6.94 -12.27
C GLY A 131 -6.91 -7.81 -12.75
N SER A 132 -7.76 -8.23 -11.80
CA SER A 132 -8.82 -9.23 -12.05
C SER A 132 -10.19 -8.63 -12.42
N GLY A 133 -10.26 -7.38 -12.92
CA GLY A 133 -11.52 -6.75 -13.29
C GLY A 133 -12.33 -7.50 -14.37
N PRO A 134 -11.71 -8.11 -15.40
CA PRO A 134 -12.44 -8.95 -16.35
C PRO A 134 -13.09 -10.18 -15.70
N VAL A 135 -12.46 -10.77 -14.68
CA VAL A 135 -13.01 -11.91 -13.93
C VAL A 135 -14.24 -11.48 -13.15
N LEU A 136 -14.19 -10.34 -12.45
CA LEU A 136 -15.35 -9.74 -11.81
C LEU A 136 -16.47 -9.49 -12.83
N GLY A 137 -16.12 -8.89 -13.97
CA GLY A 137 -17.06 -8.62 -15.04
C GLY A 137 -17.76 -9.87 -15.57
N TYR A 138 -17.01 -10.97 -15.73
CA TYR A 138 -17.55 -12.26 -16.15
C TYR A 138 -18.54 -12.83 -15.13
N ILE A 139 -18.20 -12.79 -13.84
CA ILE A 139 -19.10 -13.22 -12.76
C ILE A 139 -20.40 -12.40 -12.78
N LEU A 140 -20.30 -11.08 -12.88
CA LEU A 140 -21.47 -10.19 -12.93
C LEU A 140 -22.35 -10.47 -14.15
N ASN A 141 -21.75 -10.74 -15.31
CA ASN A 141 -22.49 -11.11 -16.52
C ASN A 141 -23.24 -12.43 -16.34
N ILE A 142 -22.62 -13.46 -15.75
CA ILE A 142 -23.32 -14.71 -15.41
C ILE A 142 -24.51 -14.42 -14.50
N LEU A 143 -24.29 -13.68 -13.40
CA LEU A 143 -25.34 -13.35 -12.44
C LEU A 143 -26.47 -12.54 -13.08
N SER A 144 -26.17 -11.66 -14.04
CA SER A 144 -27.17 -10.90 -14.78
C SER A 144 -28.14 -11.78 -15.57
N GLY A 145 -27.69 -12.95 -16.03
CA GLY A 145 -28.51 -13.93 -16.74
C GLY A 145 -29.60 -14.57 -15.86
N TYR A 146 -29.44 -14.55 -14.53
CA TYR A 146 -30.42 -15.08 -13.59
C TYR A 146 -31.54 -14.09 -13.24
N GLN A 147 -31.43 -12.81 -13.64
CA GLN A 147 -32.46 -11.78 -13.43
C GLN A 147 -32.90 -11.65 -11.96
N PHE A 148 -31.94 -11.69 -11.02
CA PHE A 148 -32.22 -11.52 -9.60
C PHE A 148 -33.03 -10.26 -9.31
N SER A 149 -34.01 -10.40 -8.42
CA SER A 149 -34.80 -9.32 -7.86
C SER A 149 -34.53 -9.17 -6.35
N PRO A 150 -34.96 -8.09 -5.69
CA PRO A 150 -34.86 -7.97 -4.23
C PRO A 150 -35.48 -9.15 -3.46
N GLU A 151 -36.49 -9.82 -4.02
CA GLU A 151 -37.14 -11.00 -3.44
C GLU A 151 -36.32 -12.30 -3.60
N SER A 152 -35.23 -12.26 -4.38
CA SER A 152 -34.35 -13.41 -4.59
C SER A 152 -33.30 -13.59 -3.49
N ILE A 153 -33.30 -12.73 -2.47
CA ILE A 153 -32.30 -12.66 -1.38
C ILE A 153 -33.01 -12.74 -0.02
#